data_AF-A0A3C1KM03-F1
#
_entry.id   AF-A0A3C1KM03-F1
#
_cell.length_a   1.000
_cell.length_b   1.000
_cell.length_c   1.000
_cell.angle_alpha   90.00
_cell.angle_beta   90.00
_cell.angle_gamma   90.00
#
_symmetry.space_group_name_H-M   'P 1'
#
loop_
_entity.id
_entity.type
_entity.pdbx_description
1 polymer ?
#
loop_
_entity_poly.entity_id
_entity_poly.type
_entity_poly.pdbx_seq_one_letter_code
_entity_poly.pdbx_strand_id
1 'polypeptide(L)' 'GDAGVLVPVRDAEALAEAIDSLLQDPQRRASLGTAGRQRILEQFSWDVCARDMEAYYRKVIADADR' A
#
# COMPACT_ATOMS: atom_id res chain seq x y z
N GLY A 1 -0.74 -6.61 4.88
CA GLY A 1 0.50 -5.84 5.07
C GLY A 1 0.59 -5.33 6.49
N ASP A 2 1.67 -4.65 6.84
CA ASP A 2 1.95 -4.13 8.19
C ASP A 2 1.54 -2.66 8.41
N ALA A 3 0.99 -2.00 7.38
CA ALA A 3 0.55 -0.59 7.42
C ALA A 3 -0.93 -0.42 7.80
N GLY A 4 -1.54 -1.43 8.41
CA GLY A 4 -2.92 -1.40 8.87
C GLY A 4 -3.23 -2.55 9.82
N VAL A 5 -4.44 -2.56 10.35
CA VAL A 5 -4.97 -3.67 11.16
C VAL A 5 -5.89 -4.50 10.27
N LEU A 6 -5.64 -5.81 10.21
CA LEU A 6 -6.47 -6.74 9.47
C LEU A 6 -7.48 -7.36 10.44
N VAL A 7 -8.73 -7.45 10.01
CA VAL A 7 -9.83 -8.05 10.76
C VAL A 7 -10.51 -9.14 9.92
N PRO A 8 -11.18 -10.13 10.53
CA PRO A 8 -11.93 -11.12 9.79
C PRO A 8 -13.03 -10.50 8.92
N VAL A 9 -13.30 -11.14 7.79
CA VAL A 9 -14.35 -10.71 6.87
C VAL A 9 -15.72 -10.92 7.52
N ARG A 10 -16.62 -9.92 7.41
CA ARG A 10 -17.99 -9.93 7.96
C ARG A 10 -18.07 -10.00 9.49
N ASP A 11 -17.00 -9.62 10.18
CA ASP A 11 -16.98 -9.46 11.63
C ASP A 11 -17.05 -7.98 12.00
N ALA A 12 -18.23 -7.53 12.42
CA ALA A 12 -18.48 -6.13 12.77
C ALA A 12 -17.89 -5.76 14.13
N GLU A 13 -17.85 -6.71 15.07
CA GLU A 13 -17.31 -6.49 16.43
C GLU A 13 -15.79 -6.34 16.35
N ALA A 14 -15.10 -7.24 15.64
CA ALA A 14 -13.65 -7.13 15.45
C ALA A 14 -13.25 -5.83 14.72
N LEU A 15 -14.06 -5.37 13.77
CA LEU A 15 -13.84 -4.09 13.10
C LEU A 15 -13.99 -2.90 14.07
N ALA A 16 -15.04 -2.90 14.89
CA ALA A 16 -15.29 -1.84 15.87
C ALA A 16 -14.17 -1.77 16.91
N GLU A 17 -13.76 -2.91 17.46
CA GLU A 17 -12.65 -3.00 18.41
C GLU A 17 -11.32 -2.52 17.81
N ALA A 18 -11.02 -2.90 16.56
CA ALA A 18 -9.82 -2.44 15.88
C ALA A 18 -9.82 -0.92 15.71
N ILE A 19 -10.96 -0.33 15.31
CA ILE A 19 -11.11 1.13 15.17
C ILE A 19 -10.93 1.81 16.53
N ASP A 20 -11.62 1.36 17.57
CA ASP A 20 -11.53 1.96 18.91
C ASP A 20 -10.09 1.89 19.46
N SER A 21 -9.41 0.74 19.29
CA SER A 21 -8.02 0.60 19.70
C SER A 21 -7.07 1.61 19.04
N LEU A 22 -7.33 1.99 17.79
CA LEU A 22 -6.54 3.00 17.06
C LEU A 22 -6.95 4.43 17.43
N LEU A 23 -8.18 4.64 17.88
CA LEU A 23 -8.62 5.94 18.40
C LEU A 23 -7.94 6.25 19.74
N GLN A 24 -7.77 5.24 20.59
CA GLN A 24 -7.12 5.34 21.90
C GLN A 24 -5.57 5.42 21.83
N ASP A 25 -4.95 5.04 20.71
CA ASP A 25 -3.49 5.09 20.51
C ASP A 25 -3.10 5.95 19.29
N PRO A 26 -2.95 7.29 19.48
CA PRO A 26 -2.58 8.22 18.42
C PRO A 26 -1.22 7.92 17.77
N GLN A 27 -0.25 7.43 18.54
CA GLN A 27 1.10 7.12 18.06
C GLN A 27 1.07 5.94 17.10
N ARG A 28 0.39 4.85 17.48
CA ARG A 28 0.20 3.69 16.62
C ARG A 28 -0.55 4.06 15.35
N ARG A 29 -1.62 4.86 15.46
CA ARG A 29 -2.36 5.36 14.31
C ARG A 29 -1.47 6.16 13.34
N ALA A 30 -0.63 7.05 13.85
CA ALA A 30 0.30 7.84 13.02
C ALA A 30 1.39 6.96 12.36
N SER A 31 1.90 5.97 13.10
CA SER A 31 2.89 5.02 12.59
C SER A 31 2.34 4.21 11.41
N LEU A 32 1.12 3.67 11.54
CA LEU A 32 0.46 2.92 10.46
C LEU A 32 0.21 3.81 9.24
N GLY A 33 -0.26 5.05 9.44
CA GLY A 33 -0.45 6.02 8.36
C GLY A 33 0.84 6.34 7.61
N THR A 34 1.95 6.52 8.34
CA THR A 34 3.28 6.78 7.76
C THR A 34 3.77 5.59 6.94
N ALA A 35 3.68 4.37 7.49
CA ALA A 35 4.06 3.15 6.79
C ALA A 35 3.22 2.92 5.52
N GLY A 36 1.91 3.22 5.58
CA GLY A 36 1.01 3.14 4.43
C GLY A 36 1.41 4.12 3.34
N ARG A 37 1.69 5.38 3.71
CA ARG A 37 2.12 6.41 2.77
C ARG A 37 3.44 6.05 2.09
N GLN A 38 4.45 5.64 2.86
CA GLN A 38 5.75 5.24 2.31
C GLN A 38 5.58 4.13 1.27
N ARG A 39 4.83 3.09 1.60
CA ARG A 39 4.56 1.97 0.68
C ARG A 39 3.88 2.40 -0.62
N ILE A 40 2.88 3.29 -0.56
CA ILE A 40 2.23 3.80 -1.77
C ILE A 40 3.24 4.54 -2.63
N LEU A 41 4.02 5.46 -2.06
CA LEU A 41 5.00 6.24 -2.81
C LEU A 41 6.06 5.35 -3.48
N GLU A 42 6.51 4.33 -2.77
CA GLU A 42 7.59 3.43 -3.20
C GLU A 42 7.15 2.37 -4.20
N GLN A 43 5.92 1.87 -4.11
CA GLN A 43 5.52 0.63 -4.82
C GLN A 43 4.25 0.77 -5.67
N PHE A 44 3.34 1.66 -5.31
CA PHE A 44 1.99 1.70 -5.89
C PHE A 44 1.60 3.07 -6.45
N SER A 45 2.57 3.99 -6.56
CA SER A 45 2.35 5.32 -7.11
C SER A 45 2.30 5.28 -8.64
N TRP A 46 1.65 6.29 -9.23
CA TRP A 46 1.64 6.44 -10.68
C TRP A 46 3.04 6.60 -11.26
N ASP A 47 3.95 7.25 -10.54
CA ASP A 47 5.35 7.39 -10.96
C ASP A 47 6.09 6.04 -11.00
N VAL A 48 5.81 5.13 -10.06
CA VAL A 48 6.32 3.75 -10.11
C VAL A 48 5.74 3.03 -11.32
N CYS A 49 4.41 3.03 -11.45
CA CYS A 49 3.72 2.36 -12.55
C CYS A 49 4.21 2.84 -13.93
N ALA A 50 4.34 4.16 -14.12
CA ALA A 50 4.79 4.74 -15.38
C ALA A 50 6.23 4.33 -15.73
N ARG A 51 7.15 4.39 -14.75
CA ARG A 51 8.54 3.97 -14.94
C ARG A 51 8.64 2.49 -15.29
N ASP A 52 7.90 1.63 -14.59
CA ASP A 52 7.92 0.19 -14.82
C ASP A 52 7.34 -0.17 -16.18
N MET A 53 6.23 0.47 -16.57
CA MET A 53 5.61 0.28 -17.88
C MET A 53 6.51 0.79 -19.01
N GLU A 54 7.13 1.96 -18.84
CA GLU A 54 8.08 2.51 -19.81
C GLU A 54 9.28 1.57 -20.02
N ALA A 55 9.87 1.07 -18.92
CA ALA A 55 10.97 0.12 -18.97
C ALA A 55 10.56 -1.16 -19.70
N TYR A 56 9.35 -1.65 -19.45
CA TYR A 56 8.79 -2.80 -20.15
C TYR A 56 8.63 -2.55 -21.66
N TYR A 57 8.06 -1.42 -22.07
CA TYR A 57 7.91 -1.07 -23.49
C TYR A 57 9.26 -0.94 -24.20
N ARG A 58 10.25 -0.29 -23.56
CA ARG A 58 11.61 -0.18 -24.12
C ARG A 58 12.22 -1.55 -24.35
N LYS A 59 12.03 -2.49 -23.42
CA LYS A 59 12.51 -3.88 -23.57
C LYS A 59 11.85 -4.57 -24.75
N VAL A 60 10.52 -4.52 -24.85
CA VAL A 60 9.77 -5.19 -25.92
C VAL A 60 10.14 -4.63 -27.30
N ILE A 61 10.31 -3.32 -27.44
CA ILE A 61 10.74 -2.69 -28.69
C ILE A 61 12.15 -3.15 -29.07
N ALA A 62 13.09 -3.13 -28.13
CA ALA A 62 14.47 -3.54 -28.40
C ALA A 62 14.61 -5.02 -28.79
N ASP A 63 13.73 -5.88 -28.24
CA ASP A 63 13.68 -7.30 -28.61
C ASP A 63 13.05 -7.52 -30.01
N ALA A 64 12.14 -6.65 -30.45
CA ALA A 64 11.50 -6.72 -31.77
C ALA A 64 12.41 -6.21 -32.91
N ASP A 65 13.35 -5.32 -32.60
CA ASP A 65 14.31 -4.77 -33.57
C ASP A 65 15.55 -5.67 -33.79
N ARG A 66 15.62 -6.86 -33.15
CA ARG A 66 16.65 -7.90 -33.35
C ARG A 66 16.19 -8.99 -34.30
#